data_AF-A0A6B2GCN0-F1
#
_entry.id   AF-A0A6B2GCN0-F1
#
_cell.length_a   1.000
_cell.length_b   1.000
_cell.length_c   1.000
_cell.angle_alpha   90.00
_cell.angle_beta   90.00
_cell.angle_gamma   90.00
#
_symmetry.space_group_name_H-M   'P 1'
#
loop_
_entity.id
_entity.type
_entity.pdbx_description
1 polymer ?
#
loop_
_entity_poly.entity_id
_entity_poly.type
_entity_poly.pdbx_seq_one_letter_code
_entity_poly.pdbx_strand_id
1 'polypeptide(L)'
;YIISKAAILIVKACFGSSISDYTGSYRLYRRSALYSILKKSSSNGFTFQVDIIIKSIKKGFKIQEIPIVFIDRIKGVSKFNLMEVFYFIIGILKNLECYI
;
A
#
# COMPACT_ATOMS: atom_id res chain seq x y z
N TYR A 1 6.46 13.03 -6.62
CA TYR A 1 7.33 11.99 -7.21
C TYR A 1 8.34 11.41 -6.21
N ILE A 2 9.28 12.21 -5.65
CA ILE A 2 10.35 11.72 -4.76
C ILE A 2 9.81 11.02 -3.49
N ILE A 3 8.84 11.64 -2.82
CA ILE A 3 8.23 11.12 -1.59
C ILE A 3 7.61 9.73 -1.81
N SER A 4 6.89 9.55 -2.91
CA SER A 4 6.25 8.27 -3.24
C SER A 4 7.30 7.18 -3.55
N LYS A 5 8.38 7.51 -4.28
CA LYS A 5 9.48 6.57 -4.50
C LYS A 5 10.16 6.14 -3.19
N ALA A 6 10.41 7.08 -2.28
CA ALA A 6 11.02 6.77 -0.99
C ALA A 6 10.12 5.84 -0.15
N ALA A 7 8.82 6.12 -0.11
CA ALA A 7 7.83 5.28 0.56
C ALA A 7 7.81 3.85 -0.01
N ILE A 8 7.80 3.69 -1.34
CA ILE A 8 7.85 2.37 -2.00
C ILE A 8 9.12 1.62 -1.63
N LEU A 9 10.28 2.30 -1.63
CA LEU A 9 11.56 1.66 -1.32
C LEU A 9 11.59 1.12 0.12
N ILE A 10 11.09 1.90 1.09
CA ILE A 10 10.97 1.47 2.49
C ILE A 10 10.08 0.22 2.60
N VAL A 11 8.90 0.25 1.98
CA VAL A 11 7.98 -0.91 2.01
C VAL A 11 8.61 -2.13 1.34
N LYS A 12 9.28 -1.97 0.20
CA LYS A 12 10.00 -3.07 -0.46
C LYS A 12 11.09 -3.68 0.41
N ALA A 13 11.87 -2.84 1.08
CA ALA A 13 12.92 -3.29 2.00
C ALA A 13 12.33 -4.09 3.17
N CYS A 14 11.17 -3.70 3.68
CA CYS A 14 10.56 -4.37 4.83
C CYS A 14 9.82 -5.67 4.49
N PHE A 15 9.19 -5.80 3.30
CA PHE A 15 8.33 -6.94 2.97
C PHE A 15 8.88 -7.89 1.90
N GLY A 16 9.95 -7.51 1.19
CA GLY A 16 10.73 -8.41 0.33
C GLY A 16 10.00 -9.05 -0.87
N SER A 17 8.75 -8.68 -1.17
CA SER A 17 7.98 -9.33 -2.25
C SER A 17 8.27 -8.72 -3.63
N SER A 18 8.00 -9.49 -4.68
CA SER A 18 8.22 -9.13 -6.09
C SER A 18 7.35 -7.97 -6.61
N ILE A 19 6.43 -7.46 -5.78
CA ILE A 19 5.56 -6.34 -6.13
C ILE A 19 6.38 -5.05 -6.29
N SER A 20 6.11 -4.32 -7.37
CA SER A 20 6.77 -3.07 -7.72
C SER A 20 6.17 -1.86 -6.98
N ASP A 21 4.85 -1.82 -6.76
CA ASP A 21 4.16 -0.71 -6.10
C ASP A 21 3.15 -1.15 -5.02
N TYR A 22 3.49 -0.84 -3.76
CA TYR A 22 2.63 -1.09 -2.60
C TYR A 22 1.71 0.08 -2.25
N THR A 23 1.91 1.23 -2.88
CA THR A 23 1.32 2.53 -2.50
C THR A 23 0.27 3.04 -3.47
N GLY A 24 0.16 2.48 -4.68
CA GLY A 24 -0.87 2.84 -5.65
C GLY A 24 -2.26 2.32 -5.28
N SER A 25 -3.27 3.18 -5.21
CA SER A 25 -4.64 2.77 -4.82
C SER A 25 -5.48 2.18 -5.96
N TYR A 26 -5.03 2.26 -7.21
CA TYR A 26 -5.77 1.79 -8.37
C TYR A 26 -5.59 0.29 -8.57
N ARG A 27 -6.51 -0.50 -8.01
CA ARG A 27 -6.42 -1.98 -7.96
C ARG A 27 -7.77 -2.63 -8.18
N LEU A 28 -7.73 -3.83 -8.75
CA LEU A 28 -8.89 -4.69 -8.93
C LEU A 28 -8.76 -5.92 -8.04
N TYR A 29 -9.85 -6.27 -7.36
CA TYR A 29 -9.89 -7.43 -6.48
C TYR A 29 -11.05 -8.34 -6.87
N ARG A 30 -10.82 -9.66 -6.79
CA ARG A 30 -11.94 -10.61 -6.72
C ARG A 30 -12.70 -10.35 -5.43
N ARG A 31 -14.03 -10.36 -5.50
CA ARG A 31 -14.91 -10.10 -4.35
C ARG A 31 -14.58 -10.97 -3.13
N SER A 32 -14.42 -12.27 -3.34
CA SER A 32 -14.10 -13.24 -2.28
C SER A 32 -12.74 -12.96 -1.62
N ALA A 33 -11.73 -12.64 -2.42
CA ALA A 33 -10.40 -12.29 -1.92
C ALA A 33 -10.45 -11.04 -1.04
N LEU A 34 -11.07 -9.96 -1.55
CA LEU A 34 -11.21 -8.69 -0.82
C LEU A 34 -11.96 -8.87 0.50
N TYR A 35 -13.11 -9.57 0.48
CA TYR A 35 -13.90 -9.81 1.68
C TYR A 35 -13.09 -10.52 2.78
N SER A 36 -12.26 -11.48 2.37
CA SER A 36 -11.40 -12.22 3.30
C SER A 36 -10.29 -11.37 3.93
N ILE A 37 -9.86 -10.30 3.25
CA ILE A 37 -8.81 -9.38 3.70
C ILE A 37 -9.39 -8.32 4.63
N LEU A 38 -10.55 -7.76 4.25
CA LEU A 38 -11.24 -6.68 4.99
C LEU A 38 -11.72 -7.13 6.37
N LYS A 39 -12.15 -8.39 6.53
CA LYS A 39 -12.62 -8.91 7.83
C LYS A 39 -11.57 -8.79 8.95
N LYS A 40 -10.28 -8.64 8.59
CA LYS A 40 -9.16 -8.54 9.54
C LYS A 40 -8.43 -7.20 9.46
N SER A 41 -8.94 -6.17 8.78
CA SER A 41 -8.25 -4.86 8.69
C SER A 41 -8.63 -3.89 9.80
N SER A 42 -7.62 -3.54 10.60
CA SER A 42 -7.63 -2.47 11.59
C SER A 42 -6.87 -1.21 11.12
N SER A 43 -6.30 -1.25 9.92
CA SER A 43 -5.48 -0.18 9.35
C SER A 43 -6.34 0.92 8.72
N ASN A 44 -5.98 2.18 8.98
CA ASN A 44 -6.71 3.36 8.51
C ASN A 44 -5.82 4.27 7.65
N GLY A 45 -6.45 5.12 6.85
CA GLY A 45 -5.76 6.11 6.02
C GLY A 45 -4.85 5.47 4.96
N PHE A 46 -3.70 6.07 4.69
CA PHE A 46 -2.79 5.60 3.64
C PHE A 46 -2.17 4.22 3.92
N THR A 47 -2.02 3.85 5.20
CA THR A 47 -1.42 2.56 5.60
C THR A 47 -2.28 1.36 5.22
N PHE A 48 -3.59 1.55 5.11
CA PHE A 48 -4.52 0.52 4.66
C PHE A 48 -4.15 -0.05 3.28
N GLN A 49 -3.63 0.79 2.38
CA GLN A 49 -3.27 0.36 1.03
C GLN A 49 -2.11 -0.64 1.01
N VAL A 50 -1.18 -0.51 1.95
CA VAL A 50 -0.05 -1.42 2.13
C VAL A 50 -0.53 -2.69 2.84
N ASP A 51 -1.35 -2.55 3.88
CA ASP A 51 -1.90 -3.66 4.67
C ASP A 51 -2.69 -4.67 3.82
N ILE A 52 -3.56 -4.20 2.92
CA ILE A 52 -4.34 -5.09 2.04
C ILE A 52 -3.47 -5.90 1.08
N ILE A 53 -2.34 -5.36 0.61
CA ILE A 53 -1.39 -6.10 -0.23
C ILE A 53 -0.67 -7.16 0.59
N ILE A 54 -0.12 -6.79 1.75
CA ILE A 54 0.62 -7.73 2.60
C ILE A 54 -0.26 -8.91 2.99
N LYS A 55 -1.52 -8.64 3.37
CA LYS A 55 -2.50 -9.70 3.64
C LYS A 55 -2.79 -10.56 2.43
N SER A 56 -2.85 -9.97 1.24
CA SER A 56 -3.06 -10.72 0.00
C SER A 56 -1.89 -11.68 -0.26
N ILE A 57 -0.65 -11.21 -0.07
CA ILE A 57 0.56 -12.03 -0.18
C ILE A 57 0.55 -13.15 0.86
N LYS A 58 0.30 -12.82 2.13
CA LYS A 58 0.26 -13.81 3.23
C LYS A 58 -0.79 -14.89 3.05
N LYS A 59 -1.91 -14.56 2.40
CA LYS A 59 -2.97 -15.52 2.06
C LYS A 59 -2.66 -16.34 0.81
N GLY A 60 -1.51 -16.11 0.15
CA GLY A 60 -1.12 -16.82 -1.06
C GLY A 60 -1.94 -16.46 -2.29
N PHE A 61 -2.56 -15.28 -2.32
CA PHE A 61 -3.32 -14.86 -3.51
C PHE A 61 -2.38 -14.55 -4.67
N LYS A 62 -2.82 -14.89 -5.89
CA LYS A 62 -2.13 -14.51 -7.11
C LYS A 62 -2.30 -13.01 -7.35
N ILE A 63 -1.19 -12.31 -7.43
CA ILE A 63 -1.12 -10.87 -7.69
C ILE A 63 -0.42 -10.67 -9.03
N GLN A 64 -0.96 -9.77 -9.87
CA GLN A 64 -0.38 -9.38 -11.14
C GLN A 64 -0.38 -7.86 -11.22
N GLU A 65 0.73 -7.28 -11.65
CA GLU A 65 0.86 -5.86 -11.91
C GLU A 65 0.65 -5.59 -13.40
N ILE A 66 -0.16 -4.58 -13.70
CA ILE A 66 -0.40 -4.08 -15.05
C ILE A 66 0.15 -2.65 -15.10
N PRO A 67 1.15 -2.36 -15.95
CA PRO A 67 1.70 -1.01 -16.07
C PRO A 67 0.63 0.00 -16.47
N ILE A 68 0.61 1.15 -15.79
CA ILE A 68 -0.24 2.28 -16.12
C ILE A 68 0.60 3.54 -16.31
N VAL A 69 0.07 4.49 -17.08
CA VAL A 69 0.62 5.84 -17.15
C VAL A 69 -0.07 6.69 -16.09
N PHE A 70 0.70 7.13 -15.10
CA PHE A 70 0.20 8.05 -14.09
C PHE A 70 0.27 9.48 -14.62
N ILE A 71 -0.89 10.09 -14.84
CA ILE A 71 -1.00 11.48 -15.30
C ILE A 71 -1.20 12.37 -14.08
N ASP A 72 -0.37 13.41 -13.96
CA ASP A 72 -0.50 14.35 -12.86
C ASP A 72 -1.82 15.11 -12.94
N ARG A 73 -2.44 15.29 -11.76
CA ARG A 73 -3.69 16.01 -11.63
C ARG A 73 -3.50 17.50 -11.97
N ILE A 74 -4.36 18.01 -12.85
CA ILE A 74 -4.28 19.39 -13.37
C ILE A 74 -4.86 20.41 -12.37
N LYS A 75 -5.83 20.01 -11.53
CA LYS A 75 -6.54 20.91 -10.60
C LYS A 75 -6.69 20.33 -9.20
N GLY A 76 -6.58 21.19 -8.19
CA GLY A 76 -6.79 20.86 -6.77
C GLY A 76 -5.50 20.59 -6.00
N VAL A 77 -5.54 20.82 -4.69
CA VAL A 77 -4.38 20.68 -3.79
C VAL A 77 -4.21 19.21 -3.36
N SER A 78 -2.97 18.79 -3.14
CA SER A 78 -2.68 17.49 -2.54
C SER A 78 -3.19 17.44 -1.09
N LYS A 79 -3.93 16.38 -0.75
CA LYS A 79 -4.24 16.06 0.65
C LYS A 79 -3.08 15.34 1.36
N PHE A 80 -2.07 14.95 0.60
CA PHE A 80 -0.88 14.25 1.08
C PHE A 80 0.19 15.29 1.40
N ASN A 81 0.39 15.54 2.70
CA ASN A 81 1.39 16.48 3.24
C ASN A 81 2.51 15.70 3.98
N LEU A 82 3.55 16.40 4.43
CA LEU A 82 4.69 15.77 5.11
C LEU A 82 4.30 15.05 6.41
N MET A 83 3.28 15.54 7.13
CA MET A 83 2.78 14.92 8.35
C MET A 83 2.13 13.56 8.04
N GLU A 84 1.32 13.48 6.99
CA GLU A 84 0.71 12.23 6.50
C GLU A 84 1.77 11.22 6.07
N VAL A 85 2.85 11.67 5.43
CA VAL A 85 3.99 10.82 5.07
C VAL A 85 4.65 10.22 6.32
N PHE A 86 4.87 11.05 7.34
CA PHE A 86 5.47 10.61 8.59
C PHE A 86 4.59 9.58 9.31
N TYR A 87 3.29 9.85 9.43
CA TYR A 87 2.33 8.89 10.00
C TYR A 87 2.25 7.60 9.19
N PHE A 88 2.34 7.68 7.87
CA PHE A 88 2.37 6.52 7.00
C PHE A 88 3.60 5.64 7.26
N ILE A 89 4.79 6.24 7.35
CA ILE A 89 6.04 5.51 7.63
C ILE A 89 5.98 4.85 9.02
N ILE A 90 5.59 5.60 10.07
CA ILE A 90 5.44 5.04 11.42
C ILE A 90 4.40 3.92 11.43
N GLY A 91 3.28 4.10 10.73
CA GLY A 91 2.22 3.11 10.65
C GLY A 91 2.67 1.82 9.96
N ILE A 92 3.52 1.90 8.94
CA ILE A 92 4.15 0.72 8.34
C ILE A 92 5.05 0.02 9.35
N LEU A 93 5.93 0.76 10.03
CA LEU A 93 6.85 0.21 11.03
C LEU A 93 6.12 -0.47 12.20
N LYS A 94 5.04 0.13 12.72
CA LYS A 94 4.22 -0.48 13.76
C LYS A 94 3.46 -1.72 13.27
N ASN A 95 2.97 -1.71 12.03
CA ASN A 95 2.30 -2.88 11.49
C ASN A 95 3.29 -4.01 11.20
N LEU A 96 4.55 -3.73 10.85
CA LEU A 96 5.58 -4.75 10.60
C LEU A 96 5.77 -5.73 11.76
N GLU A 97 5.70 -5.26 13.01
CA GLU A 97 5.76 -6.14 14.21
C GLU A 97 4.57 -7.11 14.30
N CYS A 98 3.42 -6.80 13.71
CA CYS A 98 2.30 -7.73 13.62
C CYS A 98 2.42 -8.73 12.45
N TYR A 99 3.40 -8.55 11.56
CA TYR A 99 3.57 -9.37 10.36
C TYR A 99 4.84 -10.21 10.33
N ILE A 100 5.81 -9.99 11.21
CA ILE A 100 6.90 -10.92 11.52
C ILE A 100 6.39 -11.93 12.56
#